data_AF-A0AAD5YPB6-F1
#
_entry.id   AF-A0AAD5YPB6-F1
#
_cell.length_a   1.000
_cell.length_b   1.000
_cell.length_c   1.000
_cell.angle_alpha   90.00
_cell.angle_beta   90.00
_cell.angle_gamma   90.00
#
_symmetry.space_group_name_H-M   'P 1'
#
loop_
_entity.id
_entity.type
_entity.pdbx_description
1 polymer ?
#
loop_
_entity_poly.entity_id
_entity_poly.type
_entity_poly.pdbx_seq_one_letter_code
_entity_poly.pdbx_strand_id
1 'polypeptide(L)'
;MRFYYLTWSLTSINAWIWSSVFHTRDLPITEKMDYFSAALAILYAFYYTTIRLFHLYSSPYKLTQASRGWKFYALTWLCSLAFLGHVTYLTSLPRFDYTYNMAFNLIVGLAHNILWTLYSLPSSLSILRRFPSRSRSYRPSFSTKAGIFVLLTTGATALELFDFPPWALIIDAHSLWHLVTAPIAYYWYNFLVNDSLDPSWRESRLQ
;
A
#
# COMPACT_ATOMS: atom_id res chain seq x y z
N MET A 1 5.77 -4.82 13.18
CA MET A 1 4.89 -4.76 11.99
C MET A 1 3.40 -4.87 12.28
N ARG A 2 2.93 -5.68 13.24
CA ARG A 2 1.49 -5.86 13.57
C ARG A 2 0.68 -4.57 13.59
N PHE A 3 1.11 -3.56 14.35
CA PHE A 3 0.41 -2.26 14.42
C PHE A 3 0.19 -1.66 13.03
N TYR A 4 1.24 -1.58 12.21
CA TYR A 4 1.16 -1.02 10.87
C TYR A 4 0.20 -1.81 9.96
N TYR A 5 0.22 -3.14 10.02
CA TYR A 5 -0.72 -3.94 9.22
C TYR A 5 -2.17 -3.73 9.65
N LEU A 6 -2.44 -3.65 10.96
CA LEU A 6 -3.78 -3.37 11.47
C LEU A 6 -4.26 -1.97 11.07
N THR A 7 -3.41 -0.95 11.17
CA THR A 7 -3.76 0.40 10.72
C THR A 7 -4.03 0.42 9.21
N TRP A 8 -3.23 -0.27 8.41
CA TRP A 8 -3.49 -0.39 6.96
C TRP A 8 -4.81 -1.09 6.67
N SER A 9 -5.17 -2.13 7.42
CA SER A 9 -6.48 -2.77 7.29
C SER A 9 -7.61 -1.81 7.63
N LEU A 10 -7.47 -1.00 8.68
CA LEU A 10 -8.48 0.00 9.05
C LEU A 10 -8.62 1.10 7.99
N THR A 11 -7.53 1.62 7.45
CA THR A 11 -7.61 2.63 6.37
C THR A 11 -8.20 2.04 5.10
N SER A 12 -7.91 0.77 4.80
CA SER A 12 -8.50 0.06 3.66
C SER A 12 -10.00 -0.18 3.85
N ILE A 13 -10.44 -0.62 5.03
CA ILE A 13 -11.87 -0.76 5.35
C ILE A 13 -12.59 0.57 5.20
N ASN A 14 -12.00 1.66 5.72
CA ASN A 14 -12.55 3.00 5.57
C ASN A 14 -12.68 3.41 4.09
N ALA A 15 -11.69 3.11 3.25
CA ALA A 15 -11.76 3.36 1.80
C ALA A 15 -12.93 2.62 1.14
N TRP A 16 -13.09 1.32 1.41
CA TRP A 16 -14.20 0.54 0.84
C TRP A 16 -15.58 1.00 1.33
N ILE A 17 -15.68 1.45 2.59
CA ILE A 17 -16.91 2.05 3.12
C ILE A 17 -17.26 3.32 2.34
N TRP A 18 -16.32 4.26 2.20
CA TRP A 18 -16.59 5.51 1.50
C TRP A 18 -16.83 5.34 0.01
N SER A 19 -16.12 4.42 -0.65
CA SER A 19 -16.41 4.01 -2.02
C SER A 19 -17.83 3.49 -2.17
N SER A 20 -18.28 2.60 -1.28
CA SER A 20 -19.66 2.09 -1.31
C SER A 20 -20.70 3.20 -1.12
N VAL A 21 -20.45 4.15 -0.20
CA VAL A 21 -21.32 5.31 0.05
C VAL A 21 -21.39 6.23 -1.17
N PHE A 22 -20.25 6.54 -1.78
CA PHE A 22 -20.16 7.37 -2.98
C PHE A 22 -20.90 6.76 -4.17
N HIS A 23 -20.67 5.48 -4.48
CA HIS A 23 -21.36 4.80 -5.58
C HIS A 23 -22.86 4.56 -5.31
N THR A 24 -23.31 4.66 -4.06
CA THR A 24 -24.76 4.69 -3.75
C THR A 24 -25.36 6.06 -4.03
N ARG A 25 -24.64 7.14 -3.69
CA ARG A 25 -25.06 8.51 -3.95
C ARG A 25 -23.86 9.44 -4.06
N ASP A 26 -23.68 9.96 -5.26
CA ASP A 26 -22.69 10.98 -5.58
C ASP A 26 -23.14 12.35 -5.04
N LEU A 27 -22.42 12.84 -4.03
CA LEU A 27 -22.52 14.17 -3.45
C LEU A 27 -21.10 14.72 -3.27
N PRO A 28 -20.90 16.05 -3.27
CA PRO A 28 -19.56 16.64 -3.10
C PRO A 28 -18.79 16.17 -1.86
N ILE A 29 -19.50 15.77 -0.80
CA ILE A 29 -18.86 15.22 0.40
C ILE A 29 -18.52 13.73 0.25
N THR A 30 -19.37 12.93 -0.39
CA THR A 30 -19.12 11.50 -0.57
C THR A 30 -18.03 11.27 -1.61
N GLU A 31 -18.01 12.08 -2.68
CA GLU A 31 -16.91 12.18 -3.67
C GLU A 31 -15.57 12.40 -2.96
N LYS A 32 -15.46 13.48 -2.18
CA LYS A 32 -14.21 13.80 -1.45
C LYS A 32 -13.80 12.70 -0.50
N MET A 33 -14.75 12.16 0.27
CA MET A 33 -14.42 11.13 1.26
C MET A 33 -13.99 9.82 0.62
N ASP A 34 -14.53 9.44 -0.53
CA ASP A 34 -14.06 8.28 -1.30
C ASP A 34 -12.61 8.48 -1.74
N TYR A 35 -12.36 9.53 -2.54
CA TYR A 35 -11.03 9.78 -3.09
C TYR A 35 -9.96 10.02 -2.01
N PHE A 36 -10.27 10.75 -0.93
CA PHE A 36 -9.33 10.95 0.18
C PHE A 36 -9.05 9.66 0.94
N SER A 37 -10.05 8.79 1.08
CA SER A 37 -9.86 7.50 1.75
C SER A 37 -9.03 6.54 0.90
N ALA A 38 -9.26 6.51 -0.42
CA ALA A 38 -8.42 5.75 -1.36
C ALA A 38 -6.95 6.23 -1.33
N ALA A 39 -6.74 7.56 -1.37
CA ALA A 39 -5.42 8.17 -1.27
C ALA A 39 -4.72 7.86 0.06
N LEU A 40 -5.45 7.89 1.17
CA LEU A 40 -4.91 7.51 2.47
C LEU A 40 -4.52 6.03 2.52
N ALA A 41 -5.34 5.14 1.96
CA ALA A 41 -5.07 3.70 1.95
C ALA A 41 -3.79 3.37 1.15
N ILE A 42 -3.62 3.93 -0.06
CA ILE A 42 -2.43 3.68 -0.89
C ILE A 42 -1.18 4.33 -0.30
N LEU A 43 -1.27 5.55 0.24
CA LEU A 43 -0.15 6.23 0.86
C LEU A 43 0.30 5.54 2.14
N TYR A 44 -0.65 5.07 2.95
CA TYR A 44 -0.34 4.26 4.12
C TYR A 44 0.28 2.91 3.70
N ALA A 45 -0.17 2.32 2.60
CA ALA A 45 0.44 1.11 2.05
C ALA A 45 1.91 1.29 1.70
N PHE A 46 2.23 2.38 0.99
CA PHE A 46 3.58 2.79 0.70
C PHE A 46 4.40 3.06 1.97
N TYR A 47 3.82 3.76 2.95
CA TYR A 47 4.45 4.09 4.22
C TYR A 47 4.87 2.83 5.01
N TYR A 48 3.93 1.90 5.27
CA TYR A 48 4.28 0.70 6.03
C TYR A 48 5.25 -0.21 5.26
N THR A 49 5.14 -0.25 3.93
CA THR A 49 6.04 -1.02 3.06
C THR A 49 7.47 -0.50 3.19
N THR A 50 7.65 0.81 3.14
CA THR A 50 8.96 1.46 3.35
C THR A 50 9.50 1.16 4.75
N ILE A 51 8.67 1.25 5.79
CA ILE A 51 9.07 0.87 7.16
C ILE A 51 9.55 -0.59 7.22
N ARG A 52 8.81 -1.51 6.59
CA ARG A 52 9.10 -2.95 6.61
C ARG A 52 10.38 -3.30 5.86
N LEU A 53 10.55 -2.76 4.65
CA LEU A 53 11.64 -3.13 3.75
C LEU A 53 12.96 -2.43 4.08
N PHE A 54 12.91 -1.25 4.69
CA PHE A 54 14.10 -0.53 5.16
C PHE A 54 14.33 -0.68 6.67
N HIS A 55 13.56 -1.53 7.34
CA HIS A 55 13.70 -1.85 8.76
C HIS A 55 13.66 -0.63 9.70
N LEU A 56 12.76 0.31 9.44
CA LEU A 56 12.65 1.58 10.17
C LEU A 56 11.77 1.48 11.44
N TYR A 57 11.37 0.28 11.84
CA TYR A 57 10.60 0.04 13.05
C TYR A 57 11.52 -0.07 14.28
N SER A 58 11.01 0.31 15.46
CA SER A 58 11.72 0.09 16.72
C SER A 58 11.91 -1.42 16.97
N SER A 59 13.14 -1.82 17.27
CA SER A 59 13.39 -3.18 17.79
C SER A 59 12.89 -3.25 19.24
N PRO A 60 12.00 -4.18 19.58
CA PRO A 60 11.52 -4.34 20.95
C PRO A 60 12.59 -4.90 21.92
N TYR A 61 13.78 -5.27 21.42
CA TYR A 61 14.82 -5.96 22.20
C TYR A 61 16.03 -5.09 22.54
N LYS A 62 16.01 -3.79 22.21
CA LYS A 62 17.01 -2.87 22.77
C LYS A 62 16.53 -2.48 24.17
N LEU A 63 17.28 -2.92 25.19
CA LEU A 63 17.05 -2.63 26.61
C LEU A 63 17.04 -1.12 26.94
N THR A 64 17.65 -0.31 26.08
CA THR A 64 17.44 1.13 26.04
C THR A 64 16.31 1.43 25.05
N GLN A 65 15.37 2.28 25.46
CA GLN A 65 14.30 2.80 24.61
C GLN A 65 14.93 3.58 23.45
N ALA A 66 15.43 2.86 22.43
CA ALA A 66 16.13 3.44 21.31
C ALA A 66 15.09 4.28 20.57
N SER A 67 15.26 5.60 20.64
CA SER A 67 14.44 6.54 19.89
C SER A 67 14.39 6.10 18.44
N ARG A 68 13.21 6.22 17.81
CA ARG A 68 13.09 5.91 16.39
C ARG A 68 14.10 6.76 15.64
N GLY A 69 14.86 6.16 14.73
CA GLY A 69 15.88 6.91 13.99
C GLY A 69 15.27 8.05 13.19
N TRP A 70 16.03 9.11 12.92
CA TRP A 70 15.55 10.29 12.18
C TRP A 70 14.84 9.94 10.86
N LYS A 71 15.29 8.87 10.17
CA LYS A 71 14.69 8.36 8.93
C LYS A 71 13.21 7.96 9.10
N PHE A 72 12.85 7.38 10.25
CA PHE A 72 11.47 7.04 10.55
C PHE A 72 10.60 8.29 10.65
N TYR A 73 11.07 9.30 11.41
CA TYR A 73 10.35 10.55 11.58
C TYR A 73 10.27 11.34 10.28
N ALA A 74 11.35 11.39 9.51
CA ALA A 74 11.37 12.04 8.19
C ALA A 74 10.35 11.42 7.24
N LEU A 75 10.29 10.07 7.15
CA LEU A 75 9.29 9.38 6.35
C LEU A 75 7.86 9.66 6.84
N THR A 76 7.65 9.66 8.16
CA THR A 76 6.33 9.92 8.75
C THR A 76 5.86 11.34 8.44
N TRP A 77 6.73 12.34 8.62
CA TRP A 77 6.43 13.72 8.28
C TRP A 77 6.20 13.89 6.78
N LEU A 78 7.03 13.28 5.93
CA LEU A 78 6.87 13.34 4.48
C LEU A 78 5.51 12.82 4.05
N CYS A 79 5.11 11.62 4.50
CA CYS A 79 3.81 11.05 4.15
C CYS A 79 2.65 11.86 4.73
N SER A 80 2.74 12.31 5.98
CA SER A 80 1.68 13.12 6.60
C SER A 80 1.50 14.46 5.88
N LEU A 81 2.59 15.16 5.56
CA LEU A 81 2.54 16.43 4.85
C LEU A 81 2.07 16.26 3.40
N ALA A 82 2.49 15.17 2.73
CA ALA A 82 1.99 14.85 1.39
C ALA A 82 0.47 14.62 1.40
N PHE A 83 -0.07 13.88 2.37
CA PHE A 83 -1.51 13.66 2.49
C PHE A 83 -2.27 14.95 2.81
N LEU A 84 -1.79 15.74 3.77
CA LEU A 84 -2.39 17.02 4.12
C LEU A 84 -2.38 17.98 2.92
N GLY A 85 -1.28 18.04 2.19
CA GLY A 85 -1.17 18.81 0.95
C GLY A 85 -2.17 18.36 -0.11
N HIS A 86 -2.27 17.04 -0.33
CA HIS A 86 -3.23 16.42 -1.28
C HIS A 86 -4.68 16.80 -0.95
N VAL A 87 -5.10 16.62 0.30
CA VAL A 87 -6.45 16.94 0.77
C VAL A 87 -6.72 18.45 0.70
N THR A 88 -5.76 19.26 1.12
CA THR A 88 -5.90 20.73 1.11
C THR A 88 -6.07 21.25 -0.32
N TYR A 89 -5.21 20.79 -1.24
CA TYR A 89 -5.28 21.14 -2.65
C TYR A 89 -6.65 20.81 -3.24
N LEU A 90 -7.08 19.55 -3.17
CA LEU A 90 -8.36 19.10 -3.74
C LEU A 90 -9.59 19.73 -3.06
N THR A 91 -9.48 20.14 -1.80
CA THR A 91 -10.57 20.81 -1.09
C THR A 91 -10.70 22.28 -1.47
N SER A 92 -9.58 22.94 -1.80
CA SER A 92 -9.52 24.38 -2.10
C SER A 92 -10.01 24.77 -3.50
N LEU A 93 -10.15 23.80 -4.40
CA LEU A 93 -10.58 24.04 -5.77
C LEU A 93 -12.12 24.12 -5.87
N PRO A 94 -12.67 24.94 -6.79
CA PRO A 94 -14.12 24.99 -7.04
C PRO A 94 -14.70 23.67 -7.60
N ARG A 95 -13.86 22.85 -8.23
CA ARG A 95 -14.19 21.53 -8.77
C ARG A 95 -13.09 20.54 -8.40
N PHE A 96 -13.47 19.28 -8.18
CA PHE A 96 -12.51 18.24 -7.87
C PHE A 96 -11.58 17.97 -9.07
N ASP A 97 -10.27 17.93 -8.84
CA ASP A 97 -9.29 17.64 -9.88
C ASP A 97 -8.96 16.14 -9.92
N TYR A 98 -9.74 15.43 -10.73
CA TYR A 98 -9.58 13.99 -10.93
C TYR A 98 -8.24 13.63 -11.57
N THR A 99 -7.71 14.46 -12.47
CA THR A 99 -6.43 14.22 -13.14
C THR A 99 -5.29 14.23 -12.13
N TYR A 100 -5.27 15.26 -11.28
CA TYR A 100 -4.30 15.33 -10.18
C TYR A 100 -4.47 14.15 -9.21
N ASN A 101 -5.71 13.85 -8.79
CA ASN A 101 -5.96 12.76 -7.86
C ASN A 101 -5.47 11.41 -8.42
N MET A 102 -5.76 11.12 -9.68
CA MET A 102 -5.28 9.92 -10.36
C MET A 102 -3.75 9.91 -10.42
N ALA A 103 -3.11 11.01 -10.83
CA ALA A 103 -1.66 11.11 -10.89
C ALA A 103 -1.01 10.84 -9.52
N PHE A 104 -1.52 11.44 -8.44
CA PHE A 104 -1.03 11.23 -7.09
C PHE A 104 -1.09 9.74 -6.69
N ASN A 105 -2.27 9.11 -6.85
CA ASN A 105 -2.48 7.72 -6.49
C ASN A 105 -1.60 6.77 -7.32
N LEU A 106 -1.47 7.03 -8.63
CA LEU A 106 -0.62 6.25 -9.52
C LEU A 106 0.85 6.35 -9.15
N ILE A 107 1.37 7.55 -8.87
CA ILE A 107 2.78 7.74 -8.48
C ILE A 107 3.08 6.97 -7.19
N VAL A 108 2.22 7.11 -6.17
CA VAL A 108 2.41 6.43 -4.88
C VAL A 108 2.25 4.92 -5.02
N GLY A 109 1.25 4.46 -5.78
CA GLY A 109 1.01 3.05 -6.06
C GLY A 109 2.12 2.39 -6.86
N LEU A 110 2.68 3.07 -7.87
CA LEU A 110 3.83 2.60 -8.62
C LEU A 110 5.08 2.52 -7.73
N ALA A 111 5.34 3.52 -6.89
CA ALA A 111 6.44 3.46 -5.94
C ALA A 111 6.31 2.27 -4.98
N HIS A 112 5.10 2.01 -4.46
CA HIS A 112 4.78 0.83 -3.66
C HIS A 112 5.07 -0.48 -4.43
N ASN A 113 4.62 -0.59 -5.68
CA ASN A 113 4.81 -1.78 -6.50
C ASN A 113 6.27 -2.00 -6.91
N ILE A 114 7.05 -0.94 -7.13
CA ILE A 114 8.50 -1.03 -7.37
C ILE A 114 9.19 -1.65 -6.16
N LEU A 115 8.86 -1.21 -4.94
CA LEU A 115 9.45 -1.77 -3.72
C LEU A 115 9.15 -3.27 -3.56
N TRP A 116 7.91 -3.69 -3.81
CA TRP A 116 7.54 -5.11 -3.76
C TRP A 116 8.11 -5.93 -4.92
N THR A 117 8.31 -5.32 -6.08
CA THR A 117 9.06 -5.93 -7.19
C THR A 117 10.49 -6.20 -6.76
N LEU A 118 11.19 -5.18 -6.24
CA LEU A 118 12.55 -5.32 -5.72
C LEU A 118 12.62 -6.40 -4.63
N TYR A 119 11.65 -6.46 -3.70
CA TYR A 119 11.59 -7.53 -2.70
C TYR A 119 11.47 -8.93 -3.33
N SER A 120 10.74 -9.05 -4.44
CA SER A 120 10.43 -10.30 -5.12
C SER A 120 11.52 -10.77 -6.08
N LEU A 121 12.50 -9.93 -6.42
CA LEU A 121 13.60 -10.30 -7.32
C LEU A 121 14.68 -11.16 -6.63
N PRO A 122 15.41 -12.03 -7.34
CA PRO A 122 16.54 -12.77 -6.77
C PRO A 122 17.55 -11.83 -6.08
N SER A 123 18.30 -12.34 -5.09
CA SER A 123 19.25 -11.51 -4.30
C SER A 123 20.37 -10.87 -5.13
N SER A 124 20.67 -11.44 -6.30
CA SER A 124 21.60 -10.90 -7.28
C SER A 124 21.09 -9.64 -7.99
N LEU A 125 19.76 -9.49 -8.12
CA LEU A 125 19.10 -8.36 -8.80
C LEU A 125 18.45 -7.37 -7.82
N SER A 126 18.05 -7.84 -6.65
CA SER A 126 17.42 -7.01 -5.63
C SER A 126 18.47 -6.26 -4.80
N ILE A 127 18.25 -4.97 -4.56
CA ILE A 127 19.03 -4.17 -3.60
C ILE A 127 18.57 -4.33 -2.15
N LEU A 128 17.37 -4.89 -1.94
CA LEU A 128 16.73 -4.96 -0.63
C LEU A 128 17.21 -6.17 0.15
N ARG A 129 17.41 -5.98 1.45
CA ARG A 129 17.59 -7.07 2.41
C ARG A 129 16.21 -7.44 2.97
N ARG A 130 15.74 -8.66 2.73
CA ARG A 130 14.40 -9.08 3.19
C ARG A 130 14.31 -9.18 4.71
N PHE A 131 15.34 -9.74 5.33
CA PHE A 131 15.40 -9.99 6.77
C PHE A 131 16.77 -9.57 7.32
N PRO A 132 16.84 -8.75 8.39
CA PRO A 132 18.11 -8.27 8.94
C PRO A 132 19.00 -9.36 9.54
N SER A 133 18.41 -10.45 10.01
CA SER A 133 19.08 -11.58 10.68
C SER A 133 19.59 -12.65 9.72
N ARG A 134 19.18 -12.61 8.45
CA ARG A 134 19.54 -13.63 7.45
C ARG A 134 20.51 -13.08 6.42
N SER A 135 21.18 -14.00 5.70
CA SER A 135 21.96 -13.66 4.51
C SER A 135 21.06 -12.98 3.47
N ARG A 136 21.66 -12.15 2.61
CA ARG A 136 20.94 -11.51 1.50
C ARG A 136 20.36 -12.52 0.51
N SER A 137 20.98 -13.70 0.39
CA SER A 137 20.52 -14.80 -0.46
C SER A 137 19.27 -15.51 0.07
N TYR A 138 18.94 -15.35 1.36
CA TYR A 138 17.73 -15.96 1.90
C TYR A 138 16.48 -15.40 1.21
N ARG A 139 15.73 -16.31 0.61
CA ARG A 139 14.53 -16.03 -0.17
C ARG A 139 13.49 -17.13 0.14
N PRO A 140 12.52 -16.86 1.03
CA PRO A 140 11.49 -17.84 1.31
C PRO A 140 10.56 -18.01 0.11
N SER A 141 9.93 -19.19 -0.02
CA SER A 141 9.06 -19.52 -1.17
C SER A 141 7.91 -18.54 -1.37
N PHE A 142 7.36 -17.99 -0.27
CA PHE A 142 6.28 -17.01 -0.32
C PHE A 142 6.73 -15.65 -0.88
N SER A 143 8.03 -15.37 -1.03
CA SER A 143 8.48 -14.07 -1.55
C SER A 143 7.99 -13.80 -2.98
N THR A 144 7.79 -14.87 -3.77
CA THR A 144 7.24 -14.78 -5.14
C THR A 144 5.79 -14.29 -5.14
N LYS A 145 5.04 -14.48 -4.05
CA LYS A 145 3.68 -13.97 -3.93
C LYS A 145 3.63 -12.45 -4.04
N ALA A 146 4.62 -11.73 -3.50
CA ALA A 146 4.67 -10.28 -3.65
C ALA A 146 4.82 -9.84 -5.12
N GLY A 147 5.56 -10.61 -5.94
CA GLY A 147 5.71 -10.34 -7.37
C GLY A 147 4.41 -10.59 -8.13
N ILE A 148 3.71 -11.69 -7.81
CA ILE A 148 2.38 -11.99 -8.37
C ILE A 148 1.38 -10.90 -7.98
N PHE A 149 1.40 -10.45 -6.71
CA PHE A 149 0.56 -9.34 -6.26
C PHE A 149 0.83 -8.05 -7.06
N VAL A 150 2.09 -7.72 -7.34
CA VAL A 150 2.42 -6.57 -8.20
C VAL A 150 1.84 -6.74 -9.60
N LEU A 151 1.98 -7.93 -10.22
CA LEU A 151 1.39 -8.19 -11.54
C LEU A 151 -0.13 -8.03 -11.54
N LEU A 152 -0.80 -8.60 -10.54
CA LEU A 152 -2.26 -8.53 -10.40
C LEU A 152 -2.74 -7.10 -10.15
N THR A 153 -2.08 -6.36 -9.26
CA THR A 153 -2.46 -4.96 -8.97
C THR A 153 -2.17 -4.04 -10.15
N THR A 154 -1.06 -4.20 -10.86
CA THR A 154 -0.79 -3.46 -12.10
C THR A 154 -1.84 -3.78 -13.17
N GLY A 155 -2.23 -5.05 -13.31
CA GLY A 155 -3.31 -5.46 -14.22
C GLY A 155 -4.66 -4.86 -13.84
N ALA A 156 -4.98 -4.81 -12.54
CA ALA A 156 -6.18 -4.14 -12.05
C ALA A 156 -6.12 -2.64 -12.37
N THR A 157 -5.04 -1.93 -12.00
CA THR A 157 -4.86 -0.51 -12.32
C THR A 157 -4.94 -0.21 -13.82
N ALA A 158 -4.55 -1.15 -14.68
CA ALA A 158 -4.70 -0.99 -16.13
C ALA A 158 -6.17 -0.90 -16.57
N LEU A 159 -7.11 -1.58 -15.90
CA LEU A 159 -8.54 -1.44 -16.17
C LEU A 159 -8.98 0.02 -15.98
N GLU A 160 -8.58 0.62 -14.85
CA GLU A 160 -8.88 2.01 -14.52
C GLU A 160 -8.28 3.00 -15.54
N LEU A 161 -7.07 2.72 -16.05
CA LEU A 161 -6.37 3.64 -16.96
C LEU A 161 -6.84 3.55 -18.41
N PHE A 162 -7.19 2.35 -18.87
CA PHE A 162 -7.63 2.16 -20.25
C PHE A 162 -9.11 2.51 -20.47
N ASP A 163 -9.90 2.53 -19.39
CA ASP A 163 -11.28 3.04 -19.33
C ASP A 163 -12.12 2.72 -20.57
N PHE A 164 -12.47 1.45 -20.74
CA PHE A 164 -13.27 0.98 -21.88
C PHE A 164 -14.78 1.25 -21.66
N PRO A 165 -15.57 1.41 -22.74
CA PRO A 165 -16.99 1.71 -22.62
C PRO A 165 -17.79 0.59 -21.96
N PRO A 166 -18.85 0.90 -21.19
CA PRO A 166 -19.60 -0.10 -20.44
C PRO A 166 -20.26 -1.13 -21.34
N TRP A 167 -20.03 -2.40 -21.04
CA TRP A 167 -20.71 -3.52 -21.66
C TRP A 167 -22.17 -3.57 -21.21
N ALA A 168 -23.08 -3.59 -22.19
CA ALA A 168 -24.52 -3.56 -21.99
C ALA A 168 -25.01 -2.41 -21.08
N LEU A 169 -24.22 -1.33 -20.95
CA LEU A 169 -24.48 -0.21 -20.03
C LEU A 169 -24.51 -0.61 -18.54
N ILE A 170 -23.93 -1.76 -18.17
CA ILE A 170 -23.95 -2.30 -16.79
C ILE A 170 -22.54 -2.49 -16.24
N ILE A 171 -21.62 -3.04 -17.04
CA ILE A 171 -20.26 -3.40 -16.60
C ILE A 171 -19.25 -2.51 -17.31
N ASP A 172 -18.64 -1.58 -16.60
CA ASP A 172 -17.54 -0.74 -17.06
C ASP A 172 -16.18 -1.22 -16.52
N ALA A 173 -15.12 -0.53 -16.94
CA ALA A 173 -13.77 -0.81 -16.47
C ALA A 173 -13.61 -0.62 -14.95
N HIS A 174 -14.28 0.38 -14.38
CA HIS A 174 -14.20 0.74 -12.97
C HIS A 174 -14.84 -0.31 -12.05
N SER A 175 -16.02 -0.81 -12.40
CA SER A 175 -16.69 -1.90 -11.68
C SER A 175 -15.88 -3.21 -11.74
N LEU A 176 -15.23 -3.51 -12.87
CA LEU A 176 -14.30 -4.63 -12.96
C LEU A 176 -13.07 -4.41 -12.08
N TRP A 177 -12.53 -3.19 -12.00
CA TRP A 177 -11.44 -2.84 -11.10
C TRP A 177 -11.80 -3.16 -9.64
N HIS A 178 -13.00 -2.76 -9.19
CA HIS A 178 -13.50 -3.13 -7.85
C HIS A 178 -13.62 -4.65 -7.68
N LEU A 179 -14.18 -5.36 -8.67
CA LEU A 179 -14.36 -6.80 -8.60
C LEU A 179 -13.04 -7.55 -8.46
N VAL A 180 -12.03 -7.21 -9.27
CA VAL A 180 -10.76 -7.94 -9.28
C VAL A 180 -9.88 -7.60 -8.08
N THR A 181 -10.03 -6.43 -7.47
CA THR A 181 -9.24 -6.04 -6.30
C THR A 181 -9.63 -6.80 -5.03
N ALA A 182 -10.87 -7.31 -4.92
CA ALA A 182 -11.32 -8.13 -3.79
C ALA A 182 -10.53 -9.45 -3.59
N PRO A 183 -10.39 -10.35 -4.59
CA PRO A 183 -9.57 -11.55 -4.43
C PRO A 183 -8.08 -11.23 -4.30
N ILE A 184 -7.59 -10.13 -4.89
CA ILE A 184 -6.21 -9.66 -4.72
C ILE A 184 -5.94 -9.30 -3.25
N ALA A 185 -6.89 -8.68 -2.55
CA ALA A 185 -6.76 -8.34 -1.14
C ALA A 185 -6.58 -9.59 -0.27
N TYR A 186 -7.36 -10.66 -0.52
CA TYR A 186 -7.19 -11.94 0.18
C TYR A 186 -5.83 -12.58 -0.11
N TYR A 187 -5.39 -12.55 -1.37
CA TYR A 187 -4.08 -13.04 -1.76
C TYR A 187 -2.95 -12.29 -1.04
N TRP A 188 -3.07 -10.97 -0.94
CA TRP A 188 -2.12 -10.11 -0.24
C TRP A 188 -2.09 -10.38 1.26
N TYR A 189 -3.25 -10.54 1.90
CA TYR A 189 -3.36 -10.93 3.31
C TYR A 189 -2.58 -12.21 3.60
N ASN A 190 -2.74 -13.24 2.76
CA ASN A 190 -2.01 -14.51 2.91
C ASN A 190 -0.50 -14.33 2.81
N PHE A 191 -0.03 -13.46 1.92
CA PHE A 191 1.38 -13.11 1.85
C PHE A 191 1.86 -12.41 3.14
N LEU A 192 1.11 -11.41 3.63
CA LEU A 192 1.48 -10.68 4.85
C LEU A 192 1.54 -11.59 6.08
N VAL A 193 0.61 -12.55 6.20
CA VAL A 193 0.63 -13.56 7.27
C VAL A 193 1.90 -14.41 7.18
N ASN A 194 2.19 -14.97 6.00
CA ASN A 194 3.42 -15.75 5.78
C ASN A 194 4.69 -14.94 6.08
N ASP A 195 4.77 -13.70 5.59
CA ASP A 195 5.89 -12.81 5.86
C ASP A 195 6.04 -12.55 7.36
N SER A 196 4.95 -12.30 8.08
CA SER A 196 4.97 -12.00 9.52
C SER A 196 5.33 -13.19 10.41
N LEU A 197 5.05 -14.41 9.96
CA LEU A 197 5.30 -15.65 10.70
C LEU A 197 6.67 -16.28 10.40
N ASP A 198 7.41 -15.77 9.41
CA ASP A 198 8.73 -16.30 9.07
C ASP A 198 9.67 -16.33 10.29
N PRO A 199 10.31 -17.48 10.59
CA PRO A 199 11.21 -17.63 11.74
C PRO A 199 12.37 -16.63 11.77
N SER A 200 12.75 -16.06 10.62
CA SER A 200 13.81 -15.06 10.51
C SER A 200 13.51 -13.79 11.33
N TRP A 201 12.25 -13.50 11.62
CA TRP A 201 11.87 -12.42 12.55
C TRP A 201 12.02 -12.78 14.03
N ARG A 202 12.21 -14.07 14.36
CA ARG A 202 12.36 -14.57 15.72
C ARG A 202 13.81 -14.78 16.12
N GLU A 203 14.70 -15.07 15.18
CA GLU A 203 16.11 -15.34 15.49
C GLU A 203 16.87 -14.13 16.06
N SER A 204 16.35 -12.90 15.90
CA SER A 204 16.86 -11.73 16.63
C SER A 204 16.54 -11.73 18.14
N ARG A 205 15.90 -12.78 18.68
CA ARG A 205 15.51 -12.91 20.09
C ARG A 205 16.49 -13.74 20.93
N LEU A 206 17.42 -14.44 20.29
CA LEU A 206 18.29 -15.45 20.91
C LEU A 206 19.79 -15.09 20.83
N GLN A 207 20.10 -13.87 20.40
CA GLN A 207 21.43 -13.25 20.48
C GLN A 207 21.33 -11.99 21.32
#